data_AF-A0A261B090-F1
#
_entry.id   AF-A0A261B090-F1
#
_cell.length_a   1.000
_cell.length_b   1.000
_cell.length_c   1.000
_cell.angle_alpha   90.00
_cell.angle_beta   90.00
_cell.angle_gamma   90.00
#
_symmetry.space_group_name_H-M   'P 1'
#
loop_
_entity.id
_entity.type
_entity.pdbx_description
1 polymer ?
#
loop_
_entity_poly.entity_id
_entity_poly.type
_entity_poly.pdbx_seq_one_letter_code
_entity_poly.pdbx_strand_id
1 'polypeptide(L)'
;MPIRVTEHFSVPMEDVDMIMASLENGIASTGGFCVGRSFVVGHQRLSGLGYCFSASLPPLLATAASEAIAIIDEQPERVQRVTQISIDGQRKLETALKNTKFMVQACPESPMKHLYYEDEDETVADRKLNELVEKVFEENRLLVTRARYLDKEEIFKCRPSIRIMFQYDLTEEEINRAVEAIGAAARQL
;
A
#
# COMPACT_ATOMS: atom_id res chain seq x y z
N MET A 1 -9.04 -13.06 -12.85
CA MET A 1 -8.75 -11.62 -12.62
C MET A 1 -7.32 -11.34 -13.07
N PRO A 2 -7.03 -10.14 -13.60
CA PRO A 2 -5.66 -9.73 -13.90
C PRO A 2 -4.83 -9.67 -12.61
N ILE A 3 -3.58 -10.10 -12.69
CA ILE A 3 -2.67 -10.20 -11.53
C ILE A 3 -1.59 -9.11 -11.63
N ARG A 4 -1.29 -8.68 -12.85
CA ARG A 4 -0.27 -7.67 -13.16
C ARG A 4 -0.92 -6.36 -13.57
N VAL A 5 -0.21 -5.25 -13.36
CA VAL A 5 -0.72 -3.91 -13.67
C VAL A 5 -1.03 -3.72 -15.15
N THR A 6 -0.21 -4.29 -16.04
CA THR A 6 -0.41 -4.25 -17.50
C THR A 6 -1.67 -5.01 -17.92
N GLU A 7 -1.89 -6.19 -17.36
CA GLU A 7 -3.11 -6.98 -17.56
C GLU A 7 -4.34 -6.24 -17.03
N HIS A 8 -4.22 -5.58 -15.87
CA HIS A 8 -5.32 -4.84 -15.24
C HIS A 8 -5.82 -3.70 -16.12
N PHE A 9 -4.91 -2.95 -16.73
CA PHE A 9 -5.25 -1.85 -17.63
C PHE A 9 -5.34 -2.27 -19.11
N SER A 10 -5.20 -3.56 -19.42
CA SER A 10 -5.17 -4.08 -20.80
C SER A 10 -4.14 -3.38 -21.68
N VAL A 11 -2.97 -3.05 -21.12
CA VAL A 11 -1.84 -2.43 -21.83
C VAL A 11 -0.85 -3.52 -22.22
N PRO A 12 -0.53 -3.68 -23.52
CA PRO A 12 0.52 -4.59 -23.97
C PRO A 12 1.86 -4.30 -23.27
N MET A 13 2.60 -5.35 -22.89
CA MET A 13 3.90 -5.17 -22.24
C MET A 13 4.89 -4.45 -23.16
N GLU A 14 4.76 -4.65 -24.47
CA GLU A 14 5.59 -4.08 -25.52
C GLU A 14 5.49 -2.54 -25.60
N ASP A 15 4.38 -2.00 -25.13
CA ASP A 15 4.11 -0.56 -25.05
C ASP A 15 4.65 0.08 -23.76
N VAL A 16 5.19 -0.75 -22.84
CA VAL A 16 5.80 -0.29 -21.58
C VAL A 16 7.32 -0.38 -21.69
N ASP A 17 7.99 0.77 -21.78
CA ASP A 17 9.46 0.80 -21.90
C ASP A 17 10.18 0.21 -20.69
N MET A 18 9.63 0.44 -19.48
CA MET A 18 10.18 -0.01 -18.21
C MET A 18 9.10 -0.34 -17.18
N ILE A 19 9.20 -1.51 -16.55
CA ILE A 19 8.44 -1.89 -15.37
C ILE A 19 9.41 -1.95 -14.19
N MET A 20 9.12 -1.19 -13.14
CA MET A 20 9.92 -1.17 -11.91
C MET A 20 9.04 -1.45 -10.72
N ALA A 21 9.57 -2.17 -9.73
CA ALA A 21 8.89 -2.39 -8.47
C ALA A 21 9.87 -2.59 -7.31
N SER A 22 9.43 -2.24 -6.11
CA SER A 22 10.09 -2.58 -4.86
C SER A 22 9.71 -4.00 -4.43
N LEU A 23 10.67 -4.72 -3.88
CA LEU A 23 10.50 -6.05 -3.28
C LEU A 23 10.07 -5.99 -1.80
N GLU A 24 9.92 -4.80 -1.24
CA GLU A 24 9.71 -4.61 0.21
C GLU A 24 8.27 -4.80 0.66
N ASN A 25 7.32 -4.69 -0.27
CA ASN A 25 5.89 -4.76 0.05
C ASN A 25 5.38 -6.21 -0.10
N GLY A 26 4.74 -6.53 -1.23
CA GLY A 26 4.11 -7.84 -1.43
C GLY A 26 5.09 -9.02 -1.51
N ILE A 27 6.39 -8.77 -1.67
CA ILE A 27 7.44 -9.79 -1.80
C ILE A 27 8.19 -10.04 -0.48
N ALA A 28 7.98 -9.17 0.53
CA ALA A 28 8.59 -9.29 1.86
C ALA A 28 10.13 -9.50 1.86
N SER A 29 10.83 -8.87 0.91
CA SER A 29 12.30 -8.85 0.82
C SER A 29 12.80 -7.40 0.81
N THR A 30 13.97 -7.10 0.26
CA THR A 30 14.47 -5.73 0.11
C THR A 30 15.01 -5.45 -1.29
N GLY A 31 15.12 -4.17 -1.63
CA GLY A 31 15.57 -3.73 -2.95
C GLY A 31 14.43 -3.66 -3.96
N GLY A 32 14.76 -3.79 -5.24
CA GLY A 32 13.82 -3.64 -6.34
C GLY A 32 14.34 -4.24 -7.63
N PHE A 33 13.48 -4.31 -8.64
CA PHE A 33 13.85 -4.73 -9.98
C PHE A 33 13.43 -3.71 -11.03
N CYS A 34 14.08 -3.78 -12.18
CA CYS A 34 13.66 -3.11 -13.39
C CYS A 34 13.65 -4.11 -14.55
N VAL A 35 12.52 -4.22 -15.23
CA VAL A 35 12.33 -5.00 -16.46
C VAL A 35 12.12 -4.03 -17.61
N GLY A 36 12.73 -4.30 -18.76
CA GLY A 36 12.57 -3.52 -19.98
C GLY A 36 13.36 -4.14 -21.12
N ARG A 37 13.44 -3.43 -22.25
CA ARG A 37 14.25 -3.88 -23.39
C ARG A 37 15.73 -4.04 -22.98
N SER A 38 16.44 -4.97 -23.62
CA SER A 38 17.82 -5.32 -23.25
C SER A 38 18.77 -4.12 -23.23
N PHE A 39 18.62 -3.16 -24.15
CA PHE A 39 19.46 -1.95 -24.18
C PHE A 39 19.15 -1.00 -23.00
N VAL A 40 17.91 -0.96 -22.52
CA VAL A 40 17.50 -0.16 -21.35
C VAL A 40 18.12 -0.74 -20.09
N VAL A 41 17.96 -2.05 -19.89
CA VAL A 41 18.55 -2.76 -18.73
C VAL A 41 20.08 -2.71 -18.81
N GLY A 42 20.65 -2.89 -20.00
CA GLY A 42 22.10 -2.80 -20.24
C GLY A 42 22.66 -1.42 -19.86
N HIS A 43 21.98 -0.35 -20.25
CA HIS A 43 22.36 1.01 -19.87
C HIS A 43 22.32 1.22 -18.35
N GLN A 44 21.25 0.78 -17.67
CA GLN A 44 21.15 0.89 -16.21
C GLN A 44 22.26 0.10 -15.49
N ARG A 45 22.61 -1.09 -15.97
CA ARG A 45 23.67 -1.92 -15.38
C ARG A 45 25.07 -1.33 -15.54
N LEU A 46 25.32 -0.58 -16.62
CA LEU A 46 26.64 0.00 -16.93
C LEU A 46 26.79 1.44 -16.44
N SER A 47 25.69 2.19 -16.32
CA SER A 47 25.69 3.63 -16.07
C SER A 47 24.90 4.04 -14.83
N GLY A 48 24.10 3.15 -14.23
CA GLY A 48 23.34 3.44 -13.02
C GLY A 48 24.24 3.52 -11.80
N LEU A 49 24.40 4.71 -11.22
CA LEU A 49 25.26 4.92 -10.05
C LEU A 49 24.90 3.98 -8.88
N GLY A 50 23.62 3.83 -8.60
CA GLY A 50 23.13 2.92 -7.56
C GLY A 50 23.39 1.45 -7.86
N TYR A 51 23.45 1.04 -9.13
CA TYR A 51 23.75 -0.34 -9.51
C TYR A 51 25.27 -0.60 -9.46
N CYS A 52 26.09 0.35 -9.92
CA CYS A 52 27.55 0.19 -10.00
C CYS A 52 28.27 0.37 -8.66
N PHE A 53 27.75 1.23 -7.78
CA PHE A 53 28.45 1.66 -6.56
C PHE A 53 27.73 1.28 -5.25
N SER A 54 26.64 0.51 -5.32
CA SER A 54 25.97 -0.05 -4.14
C SER A 54 26.29 -1.53 -3.94
N ALA A 55 26.16 -2.00 -2.71
CA ALA A 55 26.28 -3.42 -2.40
C ALA A 55 25.10 -4.21 -3.00
N SER A 56 25.38 -5.43 -3.45
CA SER A 56 24.34 -6.34 -3.93
C SER A 56 23.43 -6.83 -2.79
N LEU A 57 22.20 -7.21 -3.15
CA LEU A 57 21.25 -7.83 -2.23
C LEU A 57 21.85 -9.12 -1.63
N PRO A 58 21.80 -9.33 -0.30
CA PRO A 58 22.25 -10.57 0.32
C PRO A 58 21.60 -11.82 -0.31
N PRO A 59 22.35 -12.91 -0.55
CA PRO A 59 21.82 -14.11 -1.23
C PRO A 59 20.56 -14.70 -0.60
N LEU A 60 20.44 -14.64 0.73
CA LEU A 60 19.26 -15.09 1.46
C LEU A 60 18.00 -14.31 1.05
N LEU A 61 18.11 -12.97 0.96
CA LEU A 61 17.00 -12.09 0.59
C LEU A 61 16.64 -12.23 -0.89
N ALA A 62 17.63 -12.44 -1.75
CA ALA A 62 17.41 -12.74 -3.17
C ALA A 62 16.65 -14.07 -3.35
N THR A 63 17.01 -15.09 -2.58
CA THR A 63 16.33 -16.40 -2.60
C THR A 63 14.89 -16.27 -2.10
N ALA A 64 14.67 -15.56 -0.99
CA ALA A 64 13.33 -15.30 -0.47
C ALA A 64 12.45 -14.54 -1.47
N ALA A 65 13.00 -13.53 -2.16
CA ALA A 65 12.29 -12.80 -3.19
C ALA A 65 11.93 -13.70 -4.39
N SER A 66 12.86 -14.55 -4.83
CA SER A 66 12.62 -15.51 -5.92
C SER A 66 11.50 -16.49 -5.58
N GLU A 67 11.51 -17.03 -4.36
CA GLU A 67 10.48 -17.96 -3.87
C GLU A 67 9.12 -17.27 -3.76
N ALA A 68 9.07 -16.06 -3.22
CA ALA A 68 7.82 -15.29 -3.13
C ALA A 68 7.21 -15.00 -4.51
N ILE A 69 8.04 -14.71 -5.53
CA ILE A 69 7.58 -14.56 -6.93
C ILE A 69 7.04 -15.89 -7.47
N ALA A 70 7.75 -17.01 -7.23
CA ALA A 70 7.30 -18.34 -7.65
C ALA A 70 5.94 -18.69 -7.02
N ILE A 71 5.76 -18.43 -5.73
CA ILE A 71 4.48 -18.64 -5.03
C ILE A 71 3.36 -17.80 -5.65
N ILE A 72 3.61 -16.55 -6.05
CA ILE A 72 2.59 -15.72 -6.71
C ILE A 72 2.18 -16.29 -8.07
N ASP A 73 3.13 -16.85 -8.82
CA ASP A 73 2.88 -17.45 -10.14
C ASP A 73 2.13 -18.80 -10.01
N GLU A 74 2.49 -19.61 -9.01
CA GLU A 74 1.86 -20.90 -8.71
C GLU A 74 0.49 -20.77 -8.05
N GLN A 75 0.29 -19.73 -7.24
CA GLN A 75 -0.92 -19.49 -6.42
C GLN A 75 -1.53 -18.11 -6.73
N PRO A 76 -2.00 -17.87 -7.98
CA PRO A 76 -2.55 -16.60 -8.42
C PRO A 76 -3.80 -16.16 -7.63
N GLU A 77 -4.53 -17.12 -7.03
CA GLU A 77 -5.66 -16.87 -6.15
C GLU A 77 -5.30 -16.03 -4.92
N ARG A 78 -4.02 -15.99 -4.52
CA ARG A 78 -3.56 -15.12 -3.44
C ARG A 78 -3.79 -13.65 -3.74
N VAL A 79 -3.43 -13.23 -4.95
CA VAL A 79 -3.64 -11.84 -5.41
C VAL A 79 -5.14 -11.55 -5.50
N GLN A 80 -5.91 -12.50 -6.04
CA GLN A 80 -7.37 -12.34 -6.15
C GLN A 80 -8.04 -12.20 -4.79
N ARG A 81 -7.62 -13.00 -3.80
CA ARG A 81 -8.14 -12.93 -2.44
C ARG A 81 -7.84 -11.57 -1.79
N VAL A 82 -6.59 -11.09 -1.85
CA VAL A 82 -6.27 -9.78 -1.25
C VAL A 82 -7.02 -8.66 -1.96
N THR A 83 -7.20 -8.72 -3.28
CA THR A 83 -8.03 -7.77 -4.02
C THR A 83 -9.49 -7.79 -3.53
N GLN A 84 -10.08 -8.98 -3.34
CA GLN A 84 -11.45 -9.10 -2.83
C GLN A 84 -11.58 -8.56 -1.40
N ILE A 85 -10.65 -8.91 -0.51
CA ILE A 85 -10.54 -8.38 0.85
C ILE A 85 -10.46 -6.85 0.81
N SER A 86 -9.70 -6.28 -0.13
CA SER A 86 -9.49 -4.84 -0.26
C SER A 86 -10.75 -4.09 -0.69
N ILE A 87 -11.52 -4.67 -1.62
CA ILE A 87 -12.80 -4.13 -2.09
C ILE A 87 -13.81 -4.15 -0.94
N ASP A 88 -13.98 -5.31 -0.29
CA ASP A 88 -14.97 -5.48 0.78
C ASP A 88 -14.58 -4.68 2.03
N GLY A 89 -13.29 -4.68 2.38
CA GLY A 89 -12.74 -3.90 3.48
C GLY A 89 -12.92 -2.39 3.27
N GLN A 90 -12.72 -1.88 2.05
CA GLN A 90 -13.02 -0.47 1.74
C GLN A 90 -14.50 -0.14 1.95
N ARG A 91 -15.43 -0.96 1.44
CA ARG A 91 -16.87 -0.75 1.62
C ARG A 91 -17.27 -0.75 3.11
N LYS A 92 -16.69 -1.67 3.88
CA LYS A 92 -16.90 -1.77 5.33
C LYS A 92 -16.40 -0.51 6.03
N LEU A 93 -15.20 -0.01 5.69
CA LEU A 93 -14.67 1.25 6.21
C LEU A 93 -15.56 2.45 5.86
N GLU A 94 -15.93 2.62 4.58
CA GLU A 94 -16.82 3.71 4.13
C GLU A 94 -18.15 3.70 4.89
N THR A 95 -18.72 2.51 5.13
CA THR A 95 -19.95 2.36 5.91
C THR A 95 -19.74 2.74 7.38
N ALA A 96 -18.66 2.30 8.01
CA ALA A 96 -18.35 2.57 9.41
C ALA A 96 -18.05 4.05 9.68
N LEU A 97 -17.54 4.76 8.67
CA LEU A 97 -17.21 6.19 8.73
C LEU A 97 -18.36 7.11 8.29
N LYS A 98 -19.50 6.53 7.89
CA LYS A 98 -20.67 7.30 7.47
C LYS A 98 -21.11 8.25 8.59
N ASN A 99 -21.41 9.49 8.21
CA ASN A 99 -21.76 10.61 9.12
C ASN A 99 -20.62 11.08 10.04
N THR A 100 -19.37 10.72 9.74
CA THR A 100 -18.18 11.35 10.31
C THR A 100 -17.52 12.26 9.28
N LYS A 101 -16.55 13.08 9.69
CA LYS A 101 -15.70 13.85 8.78
C LYS A 101 -14.52 13.03 8.22
N PHE A 102 -14.41 11.75 8.57
CA PHE A 102 -13.34 10.90 8.06
C PHE A 102 -13.78 10.22 6.76
N MET A 103 -12.90 10.20 5.76
CA MET A 103 -13.19 9.68 4.43
C MET A 103 -12.07 8.76 3.93
N VAL A 104 -12.45 7.66 3.28
CA VAL A 104 -11.49 6.78 2.59
C VAL A 104 -11.35 7.25 1.15
N GLN A 105 -10.12 7.38 0.67
CA GLN A 105 -9.84 7.62 -0.74
C GLN A 105 -8.78 6.64 -1.23
N ALA A 106 -9.18 5.74 -2.12
CA ALA A 106 -8.33 4.75 -2.76
C ALA A 106 -9.06 4.09 -3.94
N CYS A 107 -8.29 3.44 -4.81
CA CYS A 107 -8.82 2.46 -5.76
C CYS A 107 -9.34 1.23 -4.99
N PRO A 108 -10.59 0.77 -5.21
CA PRO A 108 -11.18 -0.39 -4.53
C PRO A 108 -10.30 -1.65 -4.55
N GLU A 109 -9.63 -1.90 -5.67
CA GLU A 109 -8.78 -3.07 -5.90
C GLU A 109 -7.42 -2.97 -5.21
N SER A 110 -6.96 -1.75 -4.89
CA SER A 110 -5.68 -1.54 -4.19
C SER A 110 -5.76 -1.99 -2.74
N PRO A 111 -4.84 -2.81 -2.23
CA PRO A 111 -4.79 -3.18 -0.81
C PRO A 111 -4.41 -2.03 0.12
N MET A 112 -3.85 -0.96 -0.43
CA MET A 112 -3.50 0.24 0.32
C MET A 112 -4.63 1.26 0.23
N LYS A 113 -5.19 1.61 1.39
CA LYS A 113 -6.21 2.65 1.55
C LYS A 113 -5.65 3.81 2.34
N HIS A 114 -6.08 5.02 1.97
CA HIS A 114 -5.81 6.22 2.75
C HIS A 114 -7.09 6.71 3.39
N LEU A 115 -7.02 6.94 4.70
CA LEU A 115 -8.06 7.58 5.49
C LEU A 115 -7.67 9.04 5.74
N TYR A 116 -8.52 9.95 5.32
CA TYR A 116 -8.37 11.40 5.45
C TYR A 116 -9.40 11.95 6.43
N TYR A 117 -9.16 13.17 6.92
CA TYR A 117 -10.15 13.96 7.62
C TYR A 117 -10.50 15.18 6.76
N GLU A 118 -11.79 15.41 6.56
CA GLU A 118 -12.31 16.48 5.72
C GLU A 118 -12.38 17.80 6.50
N ASP A 119 -11.39 18.65 6.25
CA ASP A 119 -11.31 20.02 6.75
C ASP A 119 -10.51 20.91 5.79
N GLU A 120 -10.83 22.20 5.78
CA GLU A 120 -10.06 23.19 4.99
C GLU A 120 -8.73 23.50 5.66
N ASP A 121 -8.66 23.38 6.98
CA ASP A 121 -7.42 23.57 7.75
C ASP A 121 -6.68 22.23 7.93
N GLU A 122 -5.56 22.11 7.23
CA GLU A 122 -4.71 20.92 7.29
C GLU A 122 -4.18 20.65 8.71
N THR A 123 -3.98 21.67 9.55
CA THR A 123 -3.52 21.49 10.93
C THR A 123 -4.60 20.83 11.79
N VAL A 124 -5.87 21.17 11.54
CA VAL A 124 -7.02 20.51 12.17
C VAL A 124 -7.12 19.07 11.70
N ALA A 125 -7.00 18.83 10.39
CA ALA A 125 -6.99 17.48 9.84
C ALA A 125 -5.85 16.63 10.41
N ASP A 126 -4.63 17.19 10.53
CA ASP A 126 -3.49 16.48 11.10
C ASP A 126 -3.73 16.05 12.54
N ARG A 127 -4.18 17.00 13.37
CA ARG A 127 -4.52 16.75 14.77
C ARG A 127 -5.60 15.68 14.90
N LYS A 128 -6.69 15.78 14.12
CA LYS A 128 -7.82 14.83 14.17
C LYS A 128 -7.41 13.41 13.77
N LEU A 129 -6.51 13.29 12.80
CA LEU A 129 -5.97 11.99 12.42
C LEU A 129 -5.03 11.43 13.48
N ASN A 130 -4.25 12.25 14.21
CA ASN A 130 -3.47 11.78 15.36
C ASN A 130 -4.39 11.33 16.52
N GLU A 131 -5.41 12.13 16.85
CA GLU A 131 -6.43 11.79 17.85
C GLU A 131 -7.09 10.44 17.51
N LEU A 132 -7.40 10.19 16.23
CA LEU A 132 -7.97 8.90 15.80
C LEU A 132 -7.00 7.74 16.02
N VAL A 133 -5.72 7.90 15.64
CA VAL A 133 -4.70 6.86 15.83
C VAL A 133 -4.53 6.50 17.30
N GLU A 134 -4.41 7.50 18.18
CA GLU A 134 -4.28 7.32 19.62
C GLU A 134 -5.49 6.59 20.18
N LYS A 135 -6.70 7.04 19.83
CA LYS A 135 -7.95 6.47 20.34
C LYS A 135 -8.17 5.02 19.92
N VAL A 136 -7.88 4.69 18.66
CA VAL A 136 -7.96 3.32 18.15
C VAL A 136 -7.00 2.40 18.94
N PHE A 137 -5.81 2.89 19.27
CA PHE A 137 -4.85 2.14 20.07
C PHE A 137 -5.28 2.00 21.53
N GLU A 138 -5.70 3.08 22.19
CA GLU A 138 -6.07 3.08 23.60
C GLU A 138 -7.28 2.19 23.90
N GLU A 139 -8.34 2.31 23.09
CA GLU A 139 -9.61 1.62 23.30
C GLU A 139 -9.58 0.17 22.81
N ASN A 140 -8.85 -0.13 21.72
CA ASN A 140 -8.97 -1.41 21.02
C ASN A 140 -7.65 -2.19 20.89
N ARG A 141 -6.52 -1.59 21.29
CA ARG A 141 -5.16 -2.13 21.13
C ARG A 141 -4.81 -2.47 19.68
N LEU A 142 -5.31 -1.65 18.75
CA LEU A 142 -5.00 -1.76 17.33
C LEU A 142 -4.04 -0.65 16.91
N LEU A 143 -3.01 -1.01 16.14
CA LEU A 143 -2.03 -0.07 15.62
C LEU A 143 -2.40 0.33 14.19
N VAL A 144 -2.60 1.63 14.00
CA VAL A 144 -2.75 2.27 12.69
C VAL A 144 -1.72 3.40 12.59
N THR A 145 -1.17 3.64 11.40
CA THR A 145 -0.04 4.56 11.24
C THR A 145 -0.38 5.73 10.33
N ARG A 146 0.15 6.90 10.69
CA ARG A 146 0.10 8.11 9.88
C ARG A 146 1.00 7.94 8.65
N ALA A 147 0.52 8.37 7.49
CA ALA A 147 1.38 8.70 6.37
C ALA A 147 2.09 10.02 6.70
N ARG A 148 3.43 9.99 6.75
CA ARG A 148 4.27 11.14 7.04
C ARG A 148 5.24 11.33 5.89
N TYR A 149 5.36 12.57 5.43
CA TYR A 149 6.20 12.98 4.31
C TYR A 149 7.04 14.18 4.74
N LEU A 150 8.09 14.48 3.99
CA LEU A 150 8.94 15.64 4.23
C LEU A 150 8.37 16.84 3.46
N ASP A 151 7.31 17.46 3.99
CA ASP A 151 6.53 18.51 3.28
C ASP A 151 7.37 19.64 2.66
N LYS A 152 8.54 19.95 3.22
CA LYS A 152 9.44 20.99 2.72
C LYS A 152 10.30 20.55 1.52
N GLU A 153 10.49 19.26 1.36
CA GLU A 153 11.28 18.63 0.29
C GLU A 153 10.40 18.04 -0.82
N GLU A 154 9.12 17.79 -0.54
CA GLU A 154 8.16 17.33 -1.55
C GLU A 154 7.84 18.45 -2.55
N ILE A 155 7.98 18.13 -3.85
CA ILE A 155 7.55 19.03 -4.94
C ILE A 155 6.03 19.22 -4.90
N PHE A 156 5.31 18.15 -4.57
CA PHE A 156 3.86 18.13 -4.43
C PHE A 156 3.50 17.67 -3.03
N LYS A 157 3.03 18.61 -2.22
CA LYS A 157 2.61 18.32 -0.86
C LYS A 157 1.51 17.26 -0.85
N CYS A 158 1.76 16.18 -0.12
CA CYS A 158 0.79 15.11 0.06
C CYS A 158 -0.17 15.45 1.20
N ARG A 159 -1.46 15.22 0.97
CA ARG A 159 -2.47 15.41 2.03
C ARG A 159 -2.21 14.43 3.18
N PRO A 160 -2.27 14.89 4.44
CA PRO A 160 -2.07 14.01 5.59
C PRO A 160 -3.14 12.93 5.67
N SER A 161 -2.74 11.69 5.98
CA SER A 161 -3.66 10.53 6.00
C SER A 161 -3.18 9.44 6.94
N ILE A 162 -4.06 8.50 7.28
CA ILE A 162 -3.71 7.23 7.93
C ILE A 162 -3.67 6.16 6.83
N ARG A 163 -2.63 5.32 6.83
CA ARG A 163 -2.53 4.19 5.89
C ARG A 163 -3.19 2.96 6.50
N ILE A 164 -4.14 2.39 5.77
CA ILE A 164 -4.77 1.11 6.10
C ILE A 164 -4.40 0.13 5.01
N MET A 165 -3.76 -0.98 5.40
CA MET A 165 -3.27 -2.00 4.47
C MET A 165 -4.03 -3.30 4.68
N PHE A 166 -4.62 -3.82 3.62
CA PHE A 166 -5.20 -5.17 3.61
C PHE A 166 -4.16 -6.18 3.14
N GLN A 167 -4.11 -7.33 3.80
CA GLN A 167 -3.18 -8.43 3.50
C GLN A 167 -3.95 -9.71 3.22
N TYR A 168 -3.32 -10.63 2.48
CA TYR A 168 -3.89 -11.92 2.09
C TYR A 168 -4.38 -12.76 3.30
N ASP A 169 -3.61 -12.76 4.39
CA ASP A 169 -3.86 -13.60 5.56
C ASP A 169 -4.91 -13.04 6.53
N LEU A 170 -5.36 -11.79 6.36
CA LEU A 170 -6.37 -11.21 7.26
C LEU A 170 -7.68 -11.99 7.20
N THR A 171 -8.19 -12.31 8.37
CA THR A 171 -9.50 -12.96 8.53
C THR A 171 -10.63 -11.93 8.50
N GLU A 172 -11.84 -12.38 8.18
CA GLU A 172 -13.01 -11.49 8.21
C GLU A 172 -13.29 -10.92 9.61
N GLU A 173 -13.05 -11.71 10.66
CA GLU A 173 -13.21 -11.28 12.05
C GLU A 173 -12.23 -10.16 12.41
N GLU A 174 -10.95 -10.28 12.02
CA GLU A 174 -9.94 -9.23 12.24
C GLU A 174 -10.29 -7.95 11.49
N ILE A 175 -10.73 -8.08 10.23
CA ILE A 175 -11.17 -6.93 9.42
C ILE A 175 -12.36 -6.24 10.07
N ASN A 176 -13.39 -6.99 10.46
CA ASN A 176 -14.59 -6.42 11.08
C ASN A 176 -14.24 -5.73 12.40
N ARG A 177 -13.43 -6.37 13.25
CA ARG A 177 -12.96 -5.78 14.51
C ARG A 177 -12.21 -4.47 14.26
N ALA A 178 -11.32 -4.42 13.27
CA ALA A 178 -10.57 -3.21 12.94
C ALA A 178 -11.46 -2.10 12.39
N VAL A 179 -12.38 -2.42 11.48
CA VAL A 179 -13.34 -1.46 10.91
C VAL A 179 -14.25 -0.88 11.98
N GLU A 180 -14.79 -1.73 12.87
CA GLU A 180 -15.66 -1.30 13.96
C GLU A 180 -14.92 -0.39 14.94
N ALA A 181 -13.69 -0.75 15.32
CA ALA A 181 -12.84 0.07 16.18
C ALA A 181 -12.57 1.46 15.56
N ILE A 182 -12.20 1.50 14.28
CA ILE A 182 -11.95 2.76 13.56
C ILE A 182 -13.23 3.60 13.48
N GLY A 183 -14.36 3.01 13.11
CA GLY A 183 -15.65 3.73 13.01
C GLY A 183 -16.19 4.19 14.37
N ALA A 184 -16.00 3.41 15.43
CA ALA A 184 -16.36 3.80 16.79
C ALA A 184 -15.50 4.98 17.29
N ALA A 185 -14.19 4.95 17.05
CA ALA A 185 -13.30 6.05 17.41
C ALA A 185 -13.61 7.31 16.58
N ALA A 186 -13.82 7.16 15.28
CA ALA A 186 -14.13 8.27 14.36
C ALA A 186 -15.44 9.00 14.71
N ARG A 187 -16.48 8.29 15.17
CA ARG A 187 -17.76 8.90 15.59
C ARG A 187 -17.65 9.76 16.85
N GLN A 188 -16.57 9.61 17.61
CA GLN A 188 -16.34 10.37 18.84
C GLN A 188 -15.44 11.60 18.60
N LEU A 189 -14.97 11.83 17.37
CA LEU A 189 -14.04 12.89 16.98
C LEU A 189 -14.65 13.85 15.98
#